data_AF-A0A0N0EBZ6-F1
#
_entry.id   AF-A0A0N0EBZ6-F1
#
_cell.length_a   1.000
_cell.length_b   1.000
_cell.length_c   1.000
_cell.angle_alpha   90.00
_cell.angle_beta   90.00
_cell.angle_gamma   90.00
#
_symmetry.space_group_name_H-M   'P 1'
#
loop_
_entity.id
_entity.type
_entity.pdbx_description
1 polymer ?
#
loop_
_entity_poly.entity_id
_entity_poly.type
_entity_poly.pdbx_seq_one_letter_code
_entity_poly.pdbx_strand_id
1 'polypeptide(L)'
;MSTWILRGESKNLHSNTITYLLDMYEQILINEMKQGDKVFYCDHSDFICICKVNSITMYSQITITLDVIEQGEPLPLKFVSKLWGLKNLDIFKIEDIKVLPLQKEEDELLNSYWKVPGSVEGLVKYDYLDIYLFLYSRVAEVWIKDIENQKSKYQFFHAFRKEEYISIMNWEDFQEFREQSSFQPTLPVDSFFTEQKAPIERYRQYFIDLLFGDESIDKRLDSFYKDPVRKLIGFGHKEIGELIHYLFPNFFCSFTNKEIIAIERLFKEASSLKNTYTIGSKIYHYQKLINESYLLNKYLTIVGRKTELPIYYEINCFLQYVYDTHSESEYSESDNKEGYIEKEKRKYWIYSMQTEVDTGSFFQEGMLTFNHGKLGNIKNYASRKEIWNSYRQIYRAKKVPYLETSALYQFCHEMEEDDYVFVKNNKEQIIGLGRVCSPYMFPKFPNSPSFRKIEWIRTGTWTVSGMLFSKKHLVNITANHLSLSYLLDVILER
;
A
#
# COMPACT_ATOMS: atom_id res chain seq x y z
N MET A 1 27.36 0.50 16.26
CA MET A 1 26.56 0.11 17.45
C MET A 1 25.40 -0.68 16.89
N SER A 2 25.24 -1.92 17.35
CA SER A 2 24.14 -2.76 16.92
C SER A 2 22.89 -2.41 17.73
N THR A 3 21.72 -2.67 17.16
CA THR A 3 20.44 -2.40 17.80
C THR A 3 19.68 -3.71 17.97
N TRP A 4 19.04 -3.87 19.13
CA TRP A 4 18.38 -5.11 19.52
C TRP A 4 16.99 -4.82 20.09
N ILE A 5 16.10 -5.81 20.03
CA ILE A 5 14.87 -5.84 20.83
C ILE A 5 15.00 -6.91 21.90
N LEU A 6 14.63 -6.57 23.13
CA LEU A 6 14.54 -7.49 24.27
C LEU A 6 13.12 -7.49 24.83
N ARG A 7 12.49 -8.67 24.89
CA ARG A 7 11.15 -8.88 25.44
C ARG A 7 11.24 -9.38 26.88
N GLY A 8 10.71 -8.64 27.84
CA GLY A 8 10.72 -9.02 29.25
C GLY A 8 9.47 -8.61 30.00
N GLU A 9 9.44 -8.89 31.31
CA GLU A 9 8.33 -8.48 32.17
C GLU A 9 8.43 -6.99 32.51
N SER A 10 7.29 -6.31 32.56
CA SER A 10 7.17 -4.88 32.88
C SER A 10 7.34 -4.55 34.37
N LYS A 11 7.48 -5.56 35.25
CA LYS A 11 7.56 -5.39 36.71
C LYS A 11 8.87 -4.76 37.23
N ASN A 12 9.89 -4.58 36.39
CA ASN A 12 11.23 -4.14 36.79
C ASN A 12 11.60 -2.70 36.38
N LEU A 13 10.64 -1.85 35.97
CA LEU A 13 10.91 -0.53 35.40
C LEU A 13 11.04 0.64 36.40
N HIS A 14 11.09 0.36 37.70
CA HIS A 14 11.22 1.41 38.73
C HIS A 14 12.68 1.83 39.01
N SER A 15 13.67 1.19 38.37
CA SER A 15 15.09 1.53 38.45
C SER A 15 15.64 1.98 37.09
N ASN A 16 16.59 2.92 37.08
CA ASN A 16 17.33 3.34 35.88
C ASN A 16 18.17 2.21 35.24
N THR A 17 18.14 1.02 35.82
CA THR A 17 18.89 -0.15 35.42
C THR A 17 17.94 -1.34 35.37
N ILE A 18 17.95 -2.07 34.26
CA ILE A 18 17.15 -3.29 34.06
C ILE A 18 18.12 -4.48 34.04
N THR A 19 17.84 -5.48 34.88
CA THR A 19 18.54 -6.75 34.86
C THR A 19 17.70 -7.76 34.10
N TYR A 20 18.22 -8.24 32.98
CA TYR A 20 17.55 -9.19 32.11
C TYR A 20 18.25 -10.54 32.16
N LEU A 21 17.49 -11.60 32.39
CA LEU A 21 18.01 -12.97 32.57
C LEU A 21 17.62 -13.83 31.38
N LEU A 22 18.61 -14.53 30.82
CA LEU A 22 18.46 -15.50 29.75
C LEU A 22 19.06 -16.84 30.17
N ASP A 23 18.51 -17.92 29.64
CA ASP A 23 19.08 -19.24 29.84
C ASP A 23 20.34 -19.41 28.99
N MET A 24 21.28 -20.24 29.45
CA MET A 24 22.56 -20.44 28.77
C MET A 24 22.42 -20.97 27.33
N TYR A 25 21.34 -21.67 26.97
CA TYR A 25 21.10 -22.12 25.60
C TYR A 25 20.72 -20.98 24.64
N GLU A 26 20.32 -19.81 25.16
CA GLU A 26 19.99 -18.62 24.38
C GLU A 26 21.24 -17.79 24.02
N GLN A 27 22.44 -18.24 24.43
CA GLN A 27 23.73 -17.58 24.16
C GLN A 27 23.95 -17.30 22.67
N ILE A 28 23.48 -18.19 21.79
CA ILE A 28 23.62 -18.03 20.33
C ILE A 28 22.92 -16.75 19.85
N LEU A 29 21.82 -16.35 20.49
CA LEU A 29 21.02 -15.18 20.11
C LEU A 29 21.70 -13.84 20.44
N ILE A 30 22.62 -13.84 21.41
CA ILE A 30 23.30 -12.62 21.90
C ILE A 30 24.79 -12.60 21.57
N ASN A 31 25.27 -13.52 20.72
CA ASN A 31 26.70 -13.70 20.46
C ASN A 31 27.38 -12.45 19.87
N GLU A 32 26.62 -11.61 19.16
CA GLU A 32 27.13 -10.35 18.59
C GLU A 32 26.85 -9.12 19.45
N MET A 33 26.11 -9.28 20.57
CA MET A 33 25.73 -8.17 21.44
C MET A 33 26.92 -7.72 22.29
N LYS A 34 27.15 -6.40 22.34
CA LYS A 34 28.29 -5.81 23.04
C LYS A 34 27.87 -4.70 23.99
N GLN A 35 28.73 -4.41 24.96
CA GLN A 35 28.59 -3.23 25.79
C GLN A 35 28.49 -1.98 24.91
N GLY A 36 27.48 -1.16 25.19
CA GLY A 36 27.18 0.06 24.46
C GLY A 36 26.18 -0.07 23.33
N ASP A 37 25.73 -1.28 22.99
CA ASP A 37 24.66 -1.49 22.01
C ASP A 37 23.31 -0.93 22.49
N LYS A 38 22.48 -0.53 21.52
CA LYS A 38 21.15 0.04 21.76
C LYS A 38 20.13 -1.10 21.89
N VAL A 39 19.21 -0.96 22.83
CA VAL A 39 18.14 -1.93 23.08
C VAL A 39 16.79 -1.23 23.11
N PHE A 40 15.83 -1.71 22.33
CA PHE A 40 14.42 -1.45 22.55
C PHE A 40 13.87 -2.51 23.50
N TYR A 41 13.48 -2.10 24.71
CA TYR A 41 12.87 -3.01 25.68
C TYR A 41 11.36 -3.00 25.53
N CYS A 42 10.74 -4.17 25.38
CA CYS A 42 9.30 -4.33 25.29
C CYS A 42 8.77 -5.39 26.25
N ASP A 43 7.49 -5.31 26.58
CA ASP A 43 6.75 -6.44 27.14
C ASP A 43 5.92 -7.13 26.05
N HIS A 44 4.87 -7.85 26.44
CA HIS A 44 3.97 -8.51 25.50
C HIS A 44 3.00 -7.56 24.79
N SER A 45 2.83 -6.34 25.30
CA SER A 45 1.85 -5.36 24.82
C SER A 45 2.53 -4.19 24.12
N ASP A 46 3.57 -3.61 24.73
CA ASP A 46 4.14 -2.33 24.32
C ASP A 46 5.68 -2.33 24.36
N PHE A 47 6.30 -1.53 23.50
CA PHE A 47 7.67 -1.06 23.72
C PHE A 47 7.65 -0.01 24.82
N ILE A 48 8.57 -0.09 25.76
CA ILE A 48 8.49 0.65 27.04
C ILE A 48 9.63 1.63 27.23
N CYS A 49 10.84 1.29 26.80
CA CYS A 49 11.98 2.19 26.88
C CYS A 49 13.11 1.82 25.91
N ILE A 50 14.02 2.77 25.69
CA ILE A 50 15.29 2.55 25.01
C ILE A 50 16.39 2.47 26.06
N CYS A 51 17.19 1.42 25.99
CA CYS A 51 18.29 1.15 26.90
C CYS A 51 19.64 1.04 26.17
N LYS A 52 20.71 1.09 26.95
CA LYS A 52 22.08 0.78 26.53
C LYS A 52 22.56 -0.47 27.26
N VAL A 53 23.23 -1.38 26.55
CA VAL A 53 23.88 -2.51 27.20
C VAL A 53 25.04 -2.02 28.07
N ASN A 54 24.98 -2.25 29.37
CA ASN A 54 26.02 -1.88 30.32
C ASN A 54 27.00 -3.03 30.53
N SER A 55 26.51 -4.23 30.82
CA SER A 55 27.36 -5.42 30.94
C SER A 55 26.62 -6.71 30.60
N ILE A 56 27.36 -7.73 30.19
CA ILE A 56 26.87 -9.08 29.93
C ILE A 56 27.75 -10.04 30.73
N THR A 57 27.14 -10.83 31.62
CA THR A 57 27.85 -11.83 32.42
C THR A 57 27.26 -13.22 32.20
N MET A 58 28.10 -14.24 32.12
CA MET A 58 27.69 -15.62 31.83
C MET A 58 28.30 -16.56 32.86
N TYR A 59 27.48 -17.03 33.81
CA TYR A 59 27.90 -18.00 34.84
C TYR A 59 27.01 -19.25 34.78
N SER A 60 25.92 -19.27 35.54
CA SER A 60 24.87 -20.29 35.49
C SER A 60 23.71 -19.89 34.58
N GLN A 61 23.53 -18.59 34.38
CA GLN A 61 22.60 -17.93 33.48
C GLN A 61 23.30 -16.75 32.84
N ILE A 62 22.73 -16.25 31.75
CA ILE A 62 23.19 -15.06 31.06
C ILE A 62 22.46 -13.88 31.70
N THR A 63 23.22 -12.96 32.30
CA THR A 63 22.68 -11.74 32.89
C THR A 63 23.13 -10.54 32.05
N ILE A 64 22.16 -9.84 31.48
CA ILE A 64 22.36 -8.60 30.73
C ILE A 64 21.90 -7.45 31.62
N THR A 65 22.80 -6.54 31.94
CA THR A 65 22.49 -5.29 32.64
C THR A 65 22.32 -4.18 31.61
N LEU A 66 21.17 -3.52 31.63
CA LEU A 66 20.79 -2.46 30.72
C LEU A 66 20.61 -1.16 31.49
N ASP A 67 21.16 -0.05 31.00
CA ASP A 67 20.91 1.28 31.54
C ASP A 67 19.80 1.95 30.70
N VAL A 68 18.75 2.44 31.34
CA VAL A 68 17.64 3.12 30.66
C VAL A 68 18.13 4.49 30.19
N ILE A 69 18.06 4.74 28.88
CA ILE A 69 18.45 6.02 28.26
C ILE A 69 17.22 6.92 28.10
N GLU A 70 16.13 6.35 27.61
CA GLU A 70 14.93 7.10 27.25
C GLU A 70 13.69 6.32 27.67
N GLN A 71 12.84 6.96 28.46
CA GLN A 71 11.54 6.44 28.87
C GLN A 71 10.47 7.34 28.26
N GLY A 72 9.73 6.82 27.29
CA GLY A 72 8.72 7.53 26.52
C GLY A 72 7.32 7.00 26.80
N GLU A 73 6.33 7.50 26.06
CA GLU A 73 5.01 6.86 26.06
C GLU A 73 5.11 5.46 25.45
N PRO A 74 4.42 4.45 26.02
CA PRO A 74 4.46 3.09 25.51
C PRO A 74 4.01 3.03 24.05
N LEU A 75 4.79 2.36 23.21
CA LEU A 75 4.50 2.19 21.78
C LEU A 75 3.88 0.80 21.54
N PRO A 76 2.57 0.70 21.20
CA PRO A 76 1.89 -0.60 21.22
C PRO A 76 2.28 -1.56 20.10
N LEU A 77 2.69 -2.78 20.46
CA LEU A 77 3.09 -3.84 19.51
C LEU A 77 1.95 -4.20 18.56
N LYS A 78 0.69 -4.13 19.02
CA LYS A 78 -0.50 -4.38 18.18
C LYS A 78 -0.59 -3.47 16.94
N PHE A 79 0.01 -2.28 17.01
CA PHE A 79 0.07 -1.34 15.90
C PHE A 79 1.39 -1.44 15.15
N VAL A 80 2.52 -1.54 15.86
CA VAL A 80 3.84 -1.69 15.24
C VAL A 80 3.91 -2.94 14.33
N SER A 81 3.28 -4.04 14.75
CA SER A 81 3.18 -5.29 13.97
C SER A 81 2.41 -5.16 12.64
N LYS A 82 1.75 -4.03 12.39
CA LYS A 82 1.02 -3.76 11.14
C LYS A 82 1.76 -2.79 10.22
N LEU A 83 2.81 -2.14 10.71
CA LEU A 83 3.54 -1.13 9.95
C LEU A 83 4.39 -1.77 8.84
N TRP A 84 4.40 -1.14 7.67
CA TRP A 84 5.31 -1.51 6.58
C TRP A 84 6.76 -1.49 7.08
N GLY A 85 7.58 -2.46 6.65
CA GLY A 85 8.97 -2.62 7.12
C GLY A 85 9.10 -3.37 8.46
N LEU A 86 8.22 -3.16 9.44
CA LEU A 86 8.32 -3.79 10.77
C LEU A 86 7.41 -5.03 10.96
N LYS A 87 6.31 -5.14 10.20
CA LYS A 87 5.32 -6.23 10.34
C LYS A 87 5.89 -7.66 10.25
N ASN A 88 7.08 -7.80 9.67
CA ASN A 88 7.73 -9.09 9.44
C ASN A 88 8.72 -9.49 10.53
N LEU A 89 8.98 -8.65 11.53
CA LEU A 89 9.87 -8.99 12.64
C LEU A 89 9.37 -10.25 13.36
N ASP A 90 10.27 -11.20 13.59
CA ASP A 90 9.90 -12.51 14.14
C ASP A 90 9.35 -12.41 15.57
N ILE A 91 9.73 -11.36 16.31
CA ILE A 91 9.20 -11.07 17.63
C ILE A 91 7.67 -10.90 17.62
N PHE A 92 7.07 -10.46 16.51
CA PHE A 92 5.60 -10.36 16.40
C PHE A 92 4.92 -11.68 16.03
N LYS A 93 5.69 -12.66 15.51
CA LYS A 93 5.18 -13.93 14.98
C LYS A 93 5.32 -15.08 15.98
N ILE A 94 6.36 -15.03 16.82
CA ILE A 94 6.74 -16.10 17.75
C ILE A 94 6.80 -15.49 19.15
N GLU A 95 5.94 -15.96 20.05
CA GLU A 95 5.87 -15.47 21.44
C GLU A 95 7.16 -15.75 22.22
N ASP A 96 7.79 -16.89 21.96
CA ASP A 96 9.00 -17.35 22.65
C ASP A 96 10.29 -16.60 22.27
N ILE A 97 10.25 -15.72 21.25
CA ILE A 97 11.41 -14.91 20.91
C ILE A 97 11.59 -13.82 21.96
N LYS A 98 12.71 -13.94 22.69
CA LYS A 98 13.13 -13.03 23.76
C LYS A 98 14.09 -11.95 23.30
N VAL A 99 14.92 -12.25 22.31
CA VAL A 99 15.95 -11.35 21.77
C VAL A 99 15.88 -11.37 20.24
N LEU A 100 15.90 -10.18 19.63
CA LEU A 100 15.93 -10.04 18.17
C LEU A 100 16.95 -8.95 17.77
N PRO A 101 17.97 -9.25 16.96
CA PRO A 101 18.79 -8.20 16.33
C PRO A 101 17.95 -7.43 15.31
N LEU A 102 18.14 -6.11 15.24
CA LEU A 102 17.53 -5.26 14.22
C LEU A 102 18.54 -4.86 13.15
N GLN A 103 18.09 -4.87 11.91
CA GLN A 103 18.79 -4.22 10.82
C GLN A 103 18.73 -2.69 10.98
N LYS A 104 19.67 -2.00 10.34
CA LYS A 104 19.76 -0.53 10.42
C LYS A 104 18.45 0.16 10.00
N GLU A 105 17.83 -0.32 8.94
CA GLU A 105 16.56 0.21 8.42
C GLU A 105 15.41 0.01 9.41
N GLU A 106 15.36 -1.14 10.08
CA GLU A 106 14.34 -1.47 11.09
C GLU A 106 14.52 -0.62 12.36
N ASP A 107 15.76 -0.37 12.80
CA ASP A 107 16.07 0.54 13.91
C ASP A 107 15.66 1.97 13.58
N GLU A 108 16.07 2.52 12.42
CA GLU A 108 15.71 3.88 12.02
C GLU A 108 14.19 4.07 11.98
N LEU A 109 13.47 3.08 11.46
CA LEU A 109 12.02 3.09 11.37
C LEU A 109 11.35 2.99 12.75
N LEU A 110 11.74 2.02 13.58
CA LEU A 110 11.19 1.87 14.94
C LEU A 110 11.48 3.10 15.81
N ASN A 111 12.68 3.68 15.68
CA ASN A 111 13.07 4.90 16.37
C ASN A 111 12.25 6.12 15.93
N SER A 112 11.85 6.19 14.66
CA SER A 112 10.98 7.27 14.17
C SER A 112 9.61 7.24 14.83
N TYR A 113 9.03 6.05 15.03
CA TYR A 113 7.74 5.86 15.69
C TYR A 113 7.83 6.03 17.20
N TRP A 114 8.94 5.62 17.80
CA TRP A 114 9.20 5.83 19.24
C TRP A 114 9.13 7.31 19.63
N LYS A 115 9.64 8.21 18.78
CA LYS A 115 9.61 9.66 19.03
C LYS A 115 8.21 10.28 18.92
N VAL A 116 7.27 9.62 18.23
CA VAL A 116 5.91 10.14 17.98
C VAL A 116 4.86 9.02 18.08
N PRO A 117 4.64 8.43 19.27
CA PRO A 117 3.88 7.18 19.41
C PRO A 117 2.39 7.31 19.06
N GLY A 118 1.76 8.46 19.34
CA GLY A 118 0.36 8.73 18.98
C GLY A 118 0.06 8.74 17.47
N SER A 119 1.07 8.85 16.61
CA SER A 119 0.90 8.81 15.15
C SER A 119 0.61 7.40 14.61
N VAL A 120 0.94 6.38 15.40
CA VAL A 120 1.04 4.99 14.92
C VAL A 120 -0.34 4.36 14.75
N GLU A 121 -1.30 4.68 15.62
CA GLU A 121 -2.69 4.25 15.45
C GLU A 121 -3.31 4.82 14.16
N GLY A 122 -3.06 6.10 13.87
CA GLY A 122 -3.50 6.75 12.63
C GLY A 122 -2.85 6.15 11.38
N LEU A 123 -1.56 5.83 11.44
CA LEU A 123 -0.83 5.15 10.34
C LEU A 123 -1.40 3.76 10.03
N VAL A 124 -1.85 3.03 11.06
CA VAL A 124 -2.47 1.70 10.91
C VAL A 124 -3.89 1.79 10.36
N LYS A 125 -4.65 2.84 10.70
CA LYS A 125 -6.01 3.05 10.17
C LYS A 125 -6.04 3.02 8.63
N TYR A 126 -4.97 3.50 8.01
CA TYR A 126 -4.81 3.60 6.56
C TYR A 126 -3.68 2.70 6.02
N ASP A 127 -3.46 1.52 6.62
CA ASP A 127 -2.44 0.55 6.20
C ASP A 127 -2.59 0.08 4.74
N TYR A 128 -3.83 0.02 4.24
CA TYR A 128 -4.13 -0.34 2.85
C TYR A 128 -3.50 0.62 1.82
N LEU A 129 -3.21 1.87 2.18
CA LEU A 129 -2.53 2.83 1.30
C LEU A 129 -1.11 2.37 0.92
N ASP A 130 -0.47 1.58 1.80
CA ASP A 130 0.89 1.10 1.59
C ASP A 130 0.99 0.26 0.31
N ILE A 131 -0.08 -0.48 -0.03
CA ILE A 131 -0.14 -1.27 -1.26
C ILE A 131 -0.23 -0.37 -2.49
N TYR A 132 -1.09 0.65 -2.47
CA TYR A 132 -1.21 1.60 -3.58
C TYR A 132 0.11 2.31 -3.85
N LEU A 133 0.77 2.77 -2.79
CA LEU A 133 2.07 3.43 -2.87
C LEU A 133 3.19 2.48 -3.32
N PHE A 134 3.16 1.22 -2.89
CA PHE A 134 4.11 0.20 -3.35
C PHE A 134 3.94 -0.12 -4.84
N LEU A 135 2.71 -0.17 -5.34
CA LEU A 135 2.46 -0.35 -6.77
C LEU A 135 2.94 0.88 -7.55
N TYR A 136 2.59 2.07 -7.06
CA TYR A 136 3.03 3.32 -7.68
C TYR A 136 4.56 3.46 -7.68
N SER A 137 5.27 3.06 -6.62
CA SER A 137 6.73 3.22 -6.53
C SER A 137 7.49 2.55 -7.67
N ARG A 138 6.92 1.51 -8.28
CA ARG A 138 7.50 0.78 -9.42
C ARG A 138 7.34 1.49 -10.75
N VAL A 139 6.34 2.35 -10.87
CA VAL A 139 6.03 3.11 -12.08
C VAL A 139 6.25 4.62 -11.89
N ALA A 140 6.59 5.07 -10.68
CA ALA A 140 6.70 6.48 -10.31
C ALA A 140 7.60 7.27 -11.28
N GLU A 141 8.73 6.70 -11.71
CA GLU A 141 9.63 7.36 -12.67
C GLU A 141 8.95 7.65 -14.02
N VAL A 142 8.03 6.79 -14.45
CA VAL A 142 7.25 6.98 -15.69
C VAL A 142 6.16 8.02 -15.52
N TRP A 143 5.51 8.06 -14.36
CA TRP A 143 4.44 9.01 -14.07
C TRP A 143 4.94 10.43 -13.81
N ILE A 144 6.19 10.55 -13.35
CA ILE A 144 6.84 11.83 -13.06
C ILE A 144 7.42 12.49 -14.34
N LYS A 145 7.28 11.86 -15.53
CA LYS A 145 7.99 12.19 -16.78
C LYS A 145 7.91 13.63 -17.32
N ASP A 146 7.09 14.52 -16.76
CA ASP A 146 6.99 15.93 -17.17
C ASP A 146 7.51 16.91 -16.11
N ILE A 147 8.64 16.59 -15.46
CA ILE A 147 9.27 17.44 -14.42
C ILE A 147 9.58 18.84 -14.96
N GLU A 148 10.05 18.97 -16.20
CA GLU A 148 10.48 20.25 -16.76
C GLU A 148 9.33 21.24 -16.94
N ASN A 149 8.19 20.78 -17.47
CA ASN A 149 6.99 21.61 -17.59
C ASN A 149 6.44 21.98 -16.20
N GLN A 150 6.36 21.03 -15.28
CA GLN A 150 5.92 21.29 -13.90
C GLN A 150 6.86 22.29 -13.19
N LYS A 151 8.17 22.24 -13.48
CA LYS A 151 9.15 23.18 -12.94
C LYS A 151 8.98 24.58 -13.52
N SER A 152 8.75 24.72 -14.83
CA SER A 152 8.44 26.00 -15.46
C SER A 152 7.17 26.62 -14.86
N LYS A 153 6.10 25.83 -14.78
CA LYS A 153 4.84 26.24 -14.14
C LYS A 153 5.06 26.66 -12.69
N TYR A 154 5.77 25.85 -11.90
CA TYR A 154 6.09 26.16 -10.51
C TYR A 154 6.86 27.49 -10.38
N GLN A 155 7.82 27.77 -11.25
CA GLN A 155 8.58 29.02 -11.23
C GLN A 155 7.69 30.23 -11.50
N PHE A 156 6.80 30.14 -12.50
CA PHE A 156 5.82 31.19 -12.78
C PHE A 156 4.93 31.46 -11.56
N PHE A 157 4.27 30.42 -11.03
CA PHE A 157 3.39 30.59 -9.86
C PHE A 157 4.15 30.95 -8.58
N HIS A 158 5.42 30.61 -8.46
CA HIS A 158 6.27 31.07 -7.36
C HIS A 158 6.52 32.58 -7.42
N ALA A 159 6.73 33.15 -8.61
CA ALA A 159 6.79 34.60 -8.79
C ALA A 159 5.42 35.25 -8.56
N PHE A 160 4.36 34.68 -9.13
CA PHE A 160 2.98 35.16 -9.03
C PHE A 160 2.50 35.35 -7.59
N ARG A 161 2.92 34.50 -6.66
CA ARG A 161 2.48 34.55 -5.26
C ARG A 161 3.07 35.71 -4.44
N LYS A 162 3.92 36.55 -5.01
CA LYS A 162 4.49 37.71 -4.34
C LYS A 162 3.59 38.92 -4.53
N GLU A 163 3.29 39.62 -3.44
CA GLU A 163 2.39 40.78 -3.45
C GLU A 163 2.90 41.88 -4.39
N GLU A 164 4.22 42.08 -4.41
CA GLU A 164 4.87 43.08 -5.27
C GLU A 164 4.70 42.73 -6.74
N TYR A 165 4.71 41.44 -7.08
CA TYR A 165 4.54 40.97 -8.45
C TYR A 165 3.08 41.18 -8.91
N ILE A 166 2.10 40.76 -8.11
CA ILE A 166 0.67 40.93 -8.46
C ILE A 166 0.31 42.41 -8.63
N SER A 167 0.88 43.28 -7.79
CA SER A 167 0.58 44.72 -7.80
C SER A 167 0.98 45.41 -9.12
N ILE A 168 1.97 44.88 -9.84
CA ILE A 168 2.50 45.45 -11.08
C ILE A 168 2.08 44.70 -12.36
N MET A 169 1.39 43.56 -12.22
CA MET A 169 1.02 42.69 -13.35
C MET A 169 0.16 43.39 -14.40
N ASN A 170 0.52 43.30 -15.67
CA ASN A 170 -0.27 43.77 -16.81
C ASN A 170 -1.20 42.67 -17.35
N TRP A 171 -2.00 43.00 -18.37
CA TRP A 171 -2.96 42.05 -18.92
C TRP A 171 -2.27 40.86 -19.57
N GLU A 172 -1.12 41.08 -20.21
CA GLU A 172 -0.26 40.06 -20.79
C GLU A 172 0.18 39.02 -19.74
N ASP A 173 0.46 39.44 -18.50
CA ASP A 173 0.85 38.53 -17.42
C ASP A 173 -0.33 37.62 -16.99
N PHE A 174 -1.57 38.10 -17.09
CA PHE A 174 -2.78 37.28 -16.88
C PHE A 174 -3.04 36.32 -18.05
N GLN A 175 -2.63 36.70 -19.27
CA GLN A 175 -2.66 35.78 -20.41
C GLN A 175 -1.57 34.70 -20.26
N GLU A 176 -0.37 35.04 -19.80
CA GLU A 176 0.67 34.07 -19.47
C GLU A 176 0.23 33.11 -18.36
N PHE A 177 -0.44 33.62 -17.31
CA PHE A 177 -1.05 32.78 -16.28
C PHE A 177 -1.96 31.70 -16.87
N ARG A 178 -2.76 32.07 -17.87
CA ARG A 178 -3.65 31.12 -18.57
C ARG A 178 -2.85 30.08 -19.33
N GLU A 179 -1.79 30.49 -20.04
CA GLU A 179 -0.92 29.57 -20.79
C GLU A 179 -0.18 28.58 -19.89
N GLN A 180 0.23 29.03 -18.70
CA GLN A 180 0.88 28.19 -17.69
C GLN A 180 -0.09 27.26 -16.95
N SER A 181 -1.39 27.53 -17.00
CA SER A 181 -2.40 26.68 -16.38
C SER A 181 -2.78 25.49 -17.28
N SER A 182 -3.18 24.36 -16.71
CA SER A 182 -3.55 23.17 -17.51
C SER A 182 -5.00 23.23 -18.06
N PHE A 183 -5.65 24.39 -17.95
CA PHE A 183 -7.03 24.62 -18.34
C PHE A 183 -7.17 24.75 -19.86
N GLN A 184 -7.47 23.64 -20.54
CA GLN A 184 -8.00 23.73 -21.90
C GLN A 184 -9.53 23.84 -21.84
N PRO A 185 -10.12 24.94 -22.33
CA PRO A 185 -11.57 25.09 -22.36
C PRO A 185 -12.18 24.11 -23.38
N THR A 186 -13.34 23.54 -23.05
CA THR A 186 -14.14 22.72 -23.99
C THR A 186 -14.78 23.56 -25.11
N LEU A 187 -14.91 24.88 -24.92
CA LEU A 187 -15.50 25.82 -25.88
C LEU A 187 -14.73 27.17 -25.90
N PRO A 188 -14.54 27.82 -27.07
CA PRO A 188 -13.75 29.06 -27.20
C PRO A 188 -14.29 30.29 -26.44
N VAL A 189 -15.59 30.32 -26.13
CA VAL A 189 -16.31 31.54 -25.72
C VAL A 189 -16.24 31.80 -24.19
N ASP A 190 -15.88 30.80 -23.38
CA ASP A 190 -15.96 30.87 -21.91
C ASP A 190 -14.60 30.70 -21.19
N SER A 191 -13.48 30.84 -21.90
CA SER A 191 -12.15 30.72 -21.29
C SER A 191 -11.78 31.98 -20.49
N PHE A 192 -11.23 31.80 -19.29
CA PHE A 192 -10.76 32.90 -18.44
C PHE A 192 -9.54 33.60 -19.08
N PHE A 193 -9.37 34.90 -18.79
CA PHE A 193 -8.27 35.76 -19.28
C PHE A 193 -8.07 35.83 -20.81
N THR A 194 -9.09 35.53 -21.62
CA THR A 194 -9.06 35.77 -23.08
C THR A 194 -9.19 37.25 -23.42
N GLU A 195 -10.15 37.93 -22.79
CA GLU A 195 -10.43 39.36 -22.95
C GLU A 195 -10.50 40.06 -21.61
N GLN A 196 -10.00 41.30 -21.57
CA GLN A 196 -10.08 42.13 -20.38
C GLN A 196 -11.50 42.69 -20.24
N LYS A 197 -12.29 42.08 -19.35
CA LYS A 197 -13.70 42.43 -19.11
C LYS A 197 -13.89 43.42 -17.96
N ALA A 198 -12.82 43.79 -17.25
CA ALA A 198 -12.84 44.73 -16.13
C ALA A 198 -11.49 45.50 -16.01
N PRO A 199 -11.43 46.59 -15.22
CA PRO A 199 -10.14 47.23 -14.90
C PRO A 199 -9.16 46.25 -14.25
N ILE A 200 -7.87 46.40 -14.57
CA ILE A 200 -6.84 45.44 -14.17
C ILE A 200 -6.66 45.36 -12.64
N GLU A 201 -6.84 46.48 -11.95
CA GLU A 201 -6.76 46.60 -10.49
C GLU A 201 -7.72 45.63 -9.80
N ARG A 202 -8.85 45.36 -10.44
CA ARG A 202 -9.85 44.41 -9.93
C ARG A 202 -9.31 42.98 -9.92
N TYR A 203 -8.62 42.56 -10.98
CA TYR A 203 -8.03 41.23 -11.06
C TYR A 203 -6.91 41.07 -10.03
N ARG A 204 -6.05 42.09 -9.92
CA ARG A 204 -4.96 42.14 -8.92
C ARG A 204 -5.50 42.01 -7.50
N GLN A 205 -6.49 42.83 -7.13
CA GLN A 205 -7.10 42.79 -5.80
C GLN A 205 -7.71 41.42 -5.50
N TYR A 206 -8.26 40.73 -6.51
CA TYR A 206 -8.90 39.44 -6.32
C TYR A 206 -7.91 38.34 -5.92
N PHE A 207 -6.74 38.29 -6.56
CA PHE A 207 -5.68 37.37 -6.15
C PHE A 207 -5.00 37.79 -4.85
N ILE A 208 -4.89 39.10 -4.58
CA ILE A 208 -4.41 39.61 -3.29
C ILE A 208 -5.32 39.14 -2.15
N ASP A 209 -6.64 39.29 -2.29
CA ASP A 209 -7.61 38.85 -1.28
C ASP A 209 -7.53 37.33 -1.04
N LEU A 210 -7.34 36.53 -2.11
CA LEU A 210 -7.18 35.07 -2.00
C LEU A 210 -5.87 34.67 -1.30
N LEU A 211 -4.75 35.31 -1.64
CA LEU A 211 -3.42 34.94 -1.14
C LEU A 211 -3.14 35.50 0.25
N PHE A 212 -3.51 36.75 0.49
CA PHE A 212 -3.11 37.55 1.66
C PHE A 212 -4.28 37.96 2.55
N GLY A 213 -5.52 37.60 2.22
CA GLY A 213 -6.67 37.92 3.08
C GLY A 213 -6.58 37.28 4.47
N ASP A 214 -7.15 37.94 5.47
CA ASP A 214 -7.09 37.55 6.89
C ASP A 214 -7.96 36.32 7.25
N GLU A 215 -8.94 35.98 6.40
CA GLU A 215 -9.82 34.84 6.65
C GLU A 215 -9.13 33.49 6.38
N SER A 216 -9.71 32.42 6.91
CA SER A 216 -9.26 31.06 6.62
C SER A 216 -9.35 30.74 5.13
N ILE A 217 -8.47 29.87 4.64
CA ILE A 217 -8.33 29.60 3.19
C ILE A 217 -9.63 29.07 2.56
N ASP A 218 -10.42 28.27 3.28
CA ASP A 218 -11.73 27.79 2.83
C ASP A 218 -12.72 28.94 2.59
N LYS A 219 -12.75 29.94 3.48
CA LYS A 219 -13.60 31.12 3.31
C LYS A 219 -13.11 32.02 2.17
N ARG A 220 -11.79 32.21 2.05
CA ARG A 220 -11.19 32.96 0.95
C ARG A 220 -11.52 32.32 -0.40
N LEU A 221 -11.45 30.99 -0.50
CA LEU A 221 -11.87 30.24 -1.69
C LEU A 221 -13.36 30.38 -1.99
N ASP A 222 -14.21 30.35 -0.95
CA ASP A 222 -15.65 30.51 -1.14
C ASP A 222 -16.01 31.92 -1.62
N SER A 223 -15.34 32.95 -1.08
CA SER A 223 -15.46 34.34 -1.54
C SER A 223 -14.98 34.47 -3.00
N PHE A 224 -13.84 33.85 -3.32
CA PHE A 224 -13.28 33.77 -4.66
C PHE A 224 -14.17 33.02 -5.66
N TYR A 225 -15.11 32.18 -5.20
CA TYR A 225 -16.04 31.49 -6.09
C TYR A 225 -17.40 32.20 -6.21
N LYS A 226 -17.92 32.73 -5.09
CA LYS A 226 -19.33 33.14 -4.97
C LYS A 226 -19.58 34.62 -5.17
N ASP A 227 -18.57 35.49 -5.07
CA ASP A 227 -18.79 36.93 -5.14
C ASP A 227 -19.43 37.33 -6.49
N PRO A 228 -20.73 37.72 -6.53
CA PRO A 228 -21.44 37.98 -7.78
C PRO A 228 -20.94 39.24 -8.48
N VAL A 229 -20.30 40.13 -7.72
CA VAL A 229 -19.65 41.32 -8.27
C VAL A 229 -18.32 40.86 -8.88
N ARG A 230 -17.47 40.17 -8.12
CA ARG A 230 -16.06 39.89 -8.47
C ARG A 230 -15.81 38.56 -9.21
N LYS A 231 -16.83 37.75 -9.50
CA LYS A 231 -16.68 36.43 -10.15
C LYS A 231 -15.91 36.52 -11.47
N LEU A 232 -14.77 35.82 -11.54
CA LEU A 232 -14.02 35.66 -12.78
C LEU A 232 -14.74 34.65 -13.69
N ILE A 233 -15.08 35.07 -14.90
CA ILE A 233 -15.64 34.19 -15.93
C ILE A 233 -14.60 33.12 -16.28
N GLY A 234 -15.03 31.86 -16.33
CA GLY A 234 -14.18 30.71 -16.64
C GLY A 234 -13.52 30.03 -15.44
N PHE A 235 -13.66 30.56 -14.21
CA PHE A 235 -13.21 29.87 -12.98
C PHE A 235 -14.37 29.09 -12.34
N GLY A 236 -14.48 27.81 -12.68
CA GLY A 236 -15.39 26.86 -12.06
C GLY A 236 -14.76 26.11 -10.88
N HIS A 237 -15.45 25.06 -10.42
CA HIS A 237 -14.97 24.24 -9.31
C HIS A 237 -13.62 23.58 -9.60
N LYS A 238 -13.47 23.06 -10.82
CA LYS A 238 -12.23 22.41 -11.28
C LYS A 238 -11.07 23.39 -11.30
N GLU A 239 -11.33 24.59 -11.80
CA GLU A 239 -10.30 25.62 -11.97
C GLU A 239 -9.77 26.11 -10.63
N ILE A 240 -10.65 26.30 -9.66
CA ILE A 240 -10.25 26.66 -8.29
C ILE A 240 -9.48 25.52 -7.62
N GLY A 241 -9.92 24.28 -7.82
CA GLY A 241 -9.27 23.09 -7.28
C GLY A 241 -7.86 22.85 -7.83
N GLU A 242 -7.58 23.18 -9.09
CA GLU A 242 -6.23 23.16 -9.64
C GLU A 242 -5.42 24.40 -9.23
N LEU A 243 -6.04 25.58 -9.23
CA LEU A 243 -5.39 26.83 -8.85
C LEU A 243 -4.80 26.79 -7.44
N ILE A 244 -5.55 26.25 -6.47
CA ILE A 244 -5.08 26.18 -5.07
C ILE A 244 -3.77 25.39 -4.95
N HIS A 245 -3.55 24.37 -5.78
CA HIS A 245 -2.30 23.62 -5.80
C HIS A 245 -1.13 24.50 -6.23
N TYR A 246 -1.29 25.29 -7.28
CA TYR A 246 -0.23 26.18 -7.77
C TYR A 246 0.03 27.37 -6.84
N LEU A 247 -1.02 27.89 -6.20
CA LEU A 247 -0.92 28.99 -5.25
C LEU A 247 -0.39 28.55 -3.87
N PHE A 248 -0.62 27.31 -3.48
CA PHE A 248 -0.20 26.78 -2.17
C PHE A 248 0.38 25.36 -2.29
N PRO A 249 1.45 25.17 -3.07
CA PRO A 249 1.96 23.85 -3.45
C PRO A 249 2.60 23.07 -2.30
N ASN A 250 2.88 23.74 -1.17
CA ASN A 250 3.36 23.11 0.05
C ASN A 250 2.24 22.65 0.99
N PHE A 251 0.98 22.98 0.67
CA PHE A 251 -0.17 22.75 1.55
C PHE A 251 -1.32 22.01 0.87
N PHE A 252 -1.46 22.13 -0.45
CA PHE A 252 -2.60 21.59 -1.18
C PHE A 252 -2.21 20.72 -2.37
N CYS A 253 -2.92 19.60 -2.53
CA CYS A 253 -3.07 18.88 -3.79
C CYS A 253 -3.91 19.70 -4.79
N SER A 254 -3.98 19.24 -6.04
CA SER A 254 -5.02 19.68 -6.95
C SER A 254 -6.31 18.92 -6.65
N PHE A 255 -7.45 19.59 -6.84
CA PHE A 255 -8.78 19.02 -6.60
C PHE A 255 -9.65 19.19 -7.84
N THR A 256 -9.17 18.67 -8.98
CA THR A 256 -10.03 18.49 -10.16
C THR A 256 -10.90 17.24 -9.98
N ASN A 257 -11.78 16.98 -10.94
CA ASN A 257 -12.61 15.76 -10.92
C ASN A 257 -11.75 14.48 -10.81
N LYS A 258 -10.56 14.45 -11.41
CA LYS A 258 -9.67 13.28 -11.38
C LYS A 258 -9.15 13.00 -9.97
N GLU A 259 -8.57 14.01 -9.33
CA GLU A 259 -8.04 13.86 -7.98
C GLU A 259 -9.16 13.61 -6.97
N ILE A 260 -10.32 14.25 -7.11
CA ILE A 260 -11.47 13.99 -6.24
C ILE A 260 -11.90 12.52 -6.35
N ILE A 261 -12.05 11.97 -7.56
CA ILE A 261 -12.40 10.57 -7.77
C ILE A 261 -11.32 9.64 -7.18
N ALA A 262 -10.03 9.96 -7.36
CA ALA A 262 -8.94 9.19 -6.76
C ALA A 262 -9.02 9.20 -5.22
N ILE A 263 -9.27 10.37 -4.61
CA ILE A 263 -9.43 10.52 -3.16
C ILE A 263 -10.65 9.75 -2.65
N GLU A 264 -11.79 9.82 -3.33
CA GLU A 264 -13.00 9.06 -2.98
C GLU A 264 -12.80 7.55 -3.07
N ARG A 265 -11.93 7.09 -3.97
CA ARG A 265 -11.52 5.69 -4.06
C ARG A 265 -10.58 5.26 -2.94
N LEU A 266 -9.61 6.12 -2.60
CA LEU A 266 -8.67 5.84 -1.52
C LEU A 266 -9.35 5.91 -0.16
N PHE A 267 -10.26 6.86 0.05
CA PHE A 267 -10.84 7.15 1.36
C PHE A 267 -12.36 6.95 1.34
N LYS A 268 -12.84 5.91 2.01
CA LYS A 268 -14.29 5.65 2.13
C LYS A 268 -15.04 6.82 2.76
N GLU A 269 -14.40 7.56 3.65
CA GLU A 269 -14.99 8.73 4.31
C GLU A 269 -15.22 9.91 3.36
N ALA A 270 -14.48 10.00 2.25
CA ALA A 270 -14.56 11.11 1.31
C ALA A 270 -15.90 11.15 0.54
N SER A 271 -16.54 10.00 0.30
CA SER A 271 -17.84 9.93 -0.38
C SER A 271 -19.04 10.37 0.47
N SER A 272 -18.82 10.69 1.76
CA SER A 272 -19.87 11.07 2.72
C SER A 272 -20.17 12.58 2.77
N LEU A 273 -19.58 13.36 1.86
CA LEU A 273 -19.73 14.82 1.82
C LEU A 273 -21.18 15.23 1.53
N LYS A 274 -21.71 16.12 2.38
CA LYS A 274 -23.06 16.65 2.18
C LYS A 274 -23.09 17.61 0.99
N ASN A 275 -24.16 17.56 0.19
CA ASN A 275 -24.41 18.50 -0.91
C ASN A 275 -24.43 19.98 -0.48
N THR A 276 -24.55 20.26 0.82
CA THR A 276 -24.53 21.60 1.41
C THR A 276 -23.13 22.21 1.56
N TYR A 277 -22.05 21.44 1.31
CA TYR A 277 -20.69 21.93 1.50
C TYR A 277 -20.31 22.91 0.39
N THR A 278 -19.68 24.01 0.79
CA THR A 278 -19.10 25.00 -0.11
C THR A 278 -17.83 24.46 -0.79
N ILE A 279 -17.33 25.13 -1.82
CA ILE A 279 -16.14 24.66 -2.55
C ILE A 279 -14.91 24.65 -1.64
N GLY A 280 -14.70 25.73 -0.87
CA GLY A 280 -13.61 25.82 0.09
C GLY A 280 -13.70 24.75 1.15
N SER A 281 -14.91 24.48 1.67
CA SER A 281 -15.14 23.41 2.65
C SER A 281 -14.82 22.01 2.08
N LYS A 282 -15.16 21.74 0.82
CA LYS A 282 -14.86 20.46 0.16
C LYS A 282 -13.35 20.27 -0.03
N ILE A 283 -12.66 21.28 -0.60
CA ILE A 283 -11.21 21.26 -0.80
C ILE A 283 -10.49 21.04 0.55
N TYR A 284 -10.88 21.79 1.57
CA TYR A 284 -10.32 21.66 2.91
C TYR A 284 -10.55 20.25 3.49
N HIS A 285 -11.74 19.68 3.30
CA HIS A 285 -12.05 18.33 3.78
C HIS A 285 -11.16 17.27 3.11
N TYR A 286 -11.03 17.29 1.78
CA TYR A 286 -10.17 16.33 1.08
C TYR A 286 -8.71 16.48 1.47
N GLN A 287 -8.20 17.72 1.56
CA GLN A 287 -6.82 17.96 2.01
C GLN A 287 -6.61 17.48 3.46
N LYS A 288 -7.59 17.68 4.34
CA LYS A 288 -7.57 17.18 5.71
C LYS A 288 -7.47 15.66 5.75
N LEU A 289 -8.25 14.94 4.94
CA LEU A 289 -8.16 13.47 4.85
C LEU A 289 -6.77 13.01 4.40
N ILE A 290 -6.18 13.67 3.40
CA ILE A 290 -4.81 13.38 2.94
C ILE A 290 -3.82 13.53 4.11
N ASN A 291 -3.92 14.60 4.88
CA ASN A 291 -3.03 14.85 6.02
C ASN A 291 -3.24 13.84 7.16
N GLU A 292 -4.49 13.60 7.56
CA GLU A 292 -4.84 12.67 8.65
C GLU A 292 -4.57 11.21 8.31
N SER A 293 -4.44 10.88 7.02
CA SER A 293 -4.08 9.55 6.56
C SER A 293 -2.60 9.23 6.56
N TYR A 294 -1.76 10.22 6.90
CA TYR A 294 -0.31 10.11 6.84
C TYR A 294 0.20 9.73 5.43
N LEU A 295 -0.56 10.04 4.38
CA LEU A 295 -0.21 9.68 3.01
C LEU A 295 1.17 10.20 2.62
N LEU A 296 1.54 11.41 3.03
CA LEU A 296 2.85 12.01 2.75
C LEU A 296 3.99 11.19 3.39
N ASN A 297 3.86 10.84 4.67
CA ASN A 297 4.85 10.03 5.38
C ASN A 297 5.00 8.66 4.74
N LYS A 298 3.88 8.01 4.40
CA LYS A 298 3.87 6.70 3.72
C LYS A 298 4.51 6.81 2.34
N TYR A 299 4.19 7.84 1.57
CA TYR A 299 4.78 8.09 0.25
C TYR A 299 6.30 8.24 0.34
N LEU A 300 6.80 9.09 1.23
CA LEU A 300 8.23 9.31 1.41
C LEU A 300 8.96 8.03 1.85
N THR A 301 8.30 7.17 2.64
CA THR A 301 8.88 5.92 3.12
C THR A 301 8.89 4.83 2.04
N ILE A 302 7.80 4.70 1.26
CA ILE A 302 7.59 3.57 0.33
C ILE A 302 8.06 3.90 -1.08
N VAL A 303 7.74 5.10 -1.57
CA VAL A 303 8.10 5.56 -2.91
C VAL A 303 9.46 6.24 -2.90
N GLY A 304 9.75 6.98 -1.83
CA GLY A 304 10.90 7.86 -1.75
C GLY A 304 10.66 9.15 -2.55
N ARG A 305 11.27 10.24 -2.10
CA ARG A 305 11.20 11.53 -2.82
C ARG A 305 11.88 11.41 -4.18
N LYS A 306 11.24 11.92 -5.24
CA LYS A 306 11.73 11.82 -6.62
C LYS A 306 12.10 13.17 -7.25
N THR A 307 11.60 14.27 -6.70
CA THR A 307 11.75 15.61 -7.25
C THR A 307 12.09 16.65 -6.18
N GLU A 308 12.67 17.77 -6.62
CA GLU A 308 12.92 18.95 -5.78
C GLU A 308 11.68 19.86 -5.64
N LEU A 309 10.60 19.57 -6.37
CA LEU A 309 9.34 20.32 -6.27
C LEU A 309 8.67 20.05 -4.90
N PRO A 310 7.72 20.91 -4.49
CA PRO A 310 6.87 20.63 -3.34
C PRO A 310 6.20 19.26 -3.43
N ILE A 311 6.10 18.57 -2.29
CA ILE A 311 5.68 17.17 -2.23
C ILE A 311 4.32 16.91 -2.88
N TYR A 312 3.40 17.88 -2.85
CA TYR A 312 2.08 17.71 -3.44
C TYR A 312 2.07 17.59 -4.97
N TYR A 313 3.14 17.99 -5.68
CA TYR A 313 3.27 17.67 -7.10
C TYR A 313 3.40 16.15 -7.31
N GLU A 314 4.21 15.50 -6.48
CA GLU A 314 4.38 14.04 -6.51
C GLU A 314 3.12 13.30 -6.03
N ILE A 315 2.43 13.83 -5.01
CA ILE A 315 1.15 13.27 -4.56
C ILE A 315 0.07 13.40 -5.65
N ASN A 316 0.02 14.52 -6.39
CA ASN A 316 -0.90 14.66 -7.51
C ASN A 316 -0.62 13.64 -8.61
N CYS A 317 0.65 13.35 -8.92
CA CYS A 317 1.01 12.29 -9.87
C CYS A 317 0.53 10.91 -9.39
N PHE A 318 0.64 10.63 -8.09
CA PHE A 318 0.10 9.42 -7.48
C PHE A 318 -1.43 9.36 -7.57
N LEU A 319 -2.15 10.45 -7.27
CA LEU A 319 -3.61 10.50 -7.41
C LEU A 319 -4.04 10.30 -8.86
N GLN A 320 -3.29 10.86 -9.82
CA GLN A 320 -3.55 10.64 -11.24
C GLN A 320 -3.37 9.17 -11.63
N TYR A 321 -2.31 8.51 -11.15
CA TYR A 321 -2.11 7.07 -11.34
C TYR A 321 -3.30 6.26 -10.79
N VAL A 322 -3.79 6.58 -9.59
CA VAL A 322 -4.95 5.90 -8.97
C VAL A 322 -6.22 6.13 -9.80
N TYR A 323 -6.40 7.33 -10.37
CA TYR A 323 -7.51 7.63 -11.25
C TYR A 323 -7.45 6.80 -12.54
N ASP A 324 -6.32 6.85 -13.26
CA ASP A 324 -6.15 6.26 -14.59
C ASP A 324 -6.20 4.72 -14.54
N THR A 325 -5.50 4.09 -13.59
CA THR A 325 -5.42 2.62 -13.42
C THR A 325 -6.78 1.96 -13.12
N HIS A 326 -7.76 2.74 -12.68
CA HIS A 326 -9.10 2.27 -12.36
C HIS A 326 -10.20 2.93 -13.23
N SER A 327 -9.83 3.79 -14.19
CA SER A 327 -10.77 4.34 -15.17
C SER A 327 -11.15 3.31 -16.24
N GLU A 328 -10.25 2.36 -16.57
CA GLU A 328 -10.52 1.27 -17.52
C GLU A 328 -11.56 0.25 -17.02
N SER A 329 -11.80 0.16 -15.71
CA SER A 329 -12.80 -0.76 -15.13
C SER A 329 -14.24 -0.21 -15.10
N GLU A 330 -14.45 1.10 -15.27
CA GLU A 330 -15.77 1.73 -15.11
C GLU A 330 -16.44 2.14 -16.44
N TYR A 331 -15.73 2.19 -17.57
CA TYR A 331 -16.34 2.38 -18.89
C TYR A 331 -17.00 1.12 -19.48
N SER A 332 -16.93 -0.02 -18.78
CA SER A 332 -17.58 -1.27 -19.19
C SER A 332 -18.91 -1.57 -18.48
N GLU A 333 -19.41 -0.70 -17.60
CA GLU A 333 -20.64 -0.97 -16.84
C GLU A 333 -21.82 -0.01 -17.09
N SER A 334 -21.68 1.02 -17.93
CA SER A 334 -22.82 1.83 -18.36
C SER A 334 -22.81 2.04 -19.88
N ASP A 335 -23.78 1.44 -20.54
CA ASP A 335 -24.09 1.46 -21.99
C ASP A 335 -23.41 0.39 -22.86
N ASN A 336 -23.95 -0.83 -22.78
CA ASN A 336 -24.51 -1.54 -23.95
C ASN A 336 -25.21 -2.83 -23.48
N LYS A 337 -26.50 -2.72 -23.16
CA LYS A 337 -27.43 -3.85 -23.30
C LYS A 337 -27.73 -4.00 -24.79
N GLU A 338 -26.99 -4.86 -25.46
CA GLU A 338 -27.46 -5.76 -26.54
C GLU A 338 -26.24 -6.43 -27.20
N GLY A 339 -26.18 -7.76 -27.11
CA GLY A 339 -25.16 -8.57 -27.80
C GLY A 339 -24.42 -9.54 -26.88
N TYR A 340 -25.10 -10.58 -26.40
CA TYR A 340 -24.49 -11.74 -25.77
C TYR A 340 -23.48 -12.41 -26.72
N ILE A 341 -22.21 -12.40 -26.33
CA ILE A 341 -21.36 -13.59 -26.42
C ILE A 341 -20.73 -13.75 -25.03
N GLU A 342 -21.20 -14.73 -24.27
CA GLU A 342 -20.59 -15.17 -23.02
C GLU A 342 -19.14 -15.56 -23.29
N LYS A 343 -18.18 -14.68 -22.98
CA LYS A 343 -16.83 -15.12 -22.63
C LYS A 343 -16.92 -15.64 -21.20
N GLU A 344 -16.95 -16.96 -21.05
CA GLU A 344 -16.83 -17.66 -19.77
C GLU A 344 -15.72 -17.02 -18.92
N LYS A 345 -16.03 -16.67 -17.66
CA LYS A 345 -15.08 -16.12 -16.69
C LYS A 345 -14.04 -17.18 -16.31
N ARG A 346 -12.99 -17.33 -17.12
CA ARG A 346 -11.83 -18.18 -16.81
C ARG A 346 -11.20 -17.74 -15.49
N LYS A 347 -10.86 -18.71 -14.64
CA LYS A 347 -10.27 -18.43 -13.33
C LYS A 347 -8.75 -18.52 -13.40
N TYR A 348 -8.10 -17.75 -12.55
CA TYR A 348 -6.65 -17.76 -12.36
C TYR A 348 -6.31 -18.26 -10.97
N TRP A 349 -5.34 -19.16 -10.91
CA TRP A 349 -4.95 -19.86 -9.69
C TRP A 349 -3.46 -19.71 -9.41
N ILE A 350 -3.08 -19.66 -8.13
CA ILE A 350 -1.70 -19.88 -7.70
C ILE A 350 -1.63 -21.24 -7.03
N TYR A 351 -0.80 -22.11 -7.56
CA TYR A 351 -0.47 -23.41 -6.99
C TYR A 351 0.93 -23.35 -6.35
N SER A 352 1.02 -23.62 -5.05
CA SER A 352 2.29 -23.59 -4.30
C SER A 352 2.83 -25.00 -4.10
N MET A 353 4.04 -25.26 -4.60
CA MET A 353 4.79 -26.48 -4.32
C MET A 353 5.30 -26.46 -2.88
N GLN A 354 5.16 -27.59 -2.18
CA GLN A 354 5.57 -27.71 -0.78
C GLN A 354 6.96 -28.28 -0.57
N THR A 355 7.52 -28.89 -1.61
CA THR A 355 8.82 -29.57 -1.60
C THR A 355 9.61 -29.12 -2.83
N GLU A 356 10.93 -29.14 -2.74
CA GLU A 356 11.74 -28.98 -3.95
C GLU A 356 11.46 -30.16 -4.90
N VAL A 357 11.03 -29.84 -6.11
CA VAL A 357 10.80 -30.80 -7.20
C VAL A 357 11.76 -30.40 -8.32
N ASP A 358 12.33 -31.39 -9.01
CA ASP A 358 13.05 -31.11 -10.25
C ASP A 358 12.09 -30.45 -11.25
N THR A 359 12.36 -29.19 -11.58
CA THR A 359 11.50 -28.39 -12.45
C THR A 359 11.49 -28.96 -13.86
N GLY A 360 12.59 -29.57 -14.31
CA GLY A 360 12.69 -30.20 -15.63
C GLY A 360 11.70 -31.34 -15.81
N SER A 361 11.71 -32.31 -14.88
CA SER A 361 10.78 -33.44 -14.92
C SER A 361 9.33 -32.99 -14.69
N PHE A 362 9.10 -32.04 -13.77
CA PHE A 362 7.77 -31.51 -13.48
C PHE A 362 7.09 -30.89 -14.70
N PHE A 363 7.81 -30.08 -15.49
CA PHE A 363 7.24 -29.49 -16.69
C PHE A 363 7.02 -30.51 -17.80
N GLN A 364 7.89 -31.52 -17.92
CA GLN A 364 7.72 -32.62 -18.89
C GLN A 364 6.52 -33.51 -18.57
N GLU A 365 6.24 -33.75 -17.28
CA GLU A 365 5.06 -34.53 -16.85
C GLU A 365 3.74 -33.82 -17.15
N GLY A 366 3.74 -32.47 -17.16
CA GLY A 366 2.55 -31.69 -17.54
C GLY A 366 1.36 -31.89 -16.60
N MET A 367 1.60 -32.07 -15.30
CA MET A 367 0.55 -32.41 -14.33
C MET A 367 0.69 -31.63 -13.01
N LEU A 368 -0.44 -31.14 -12.50
CA LEU A 368 -0.55 -30.71 -11.10
C LEU A 368 -1.08 -31.85 -10.26
N THR A 369 -0.37 -32.16 -9.17
CA THR A 369 -0.75 -33.23 -8.23
C THR A 369 -1.05 -32.65 -6.84
N PHE A 370 -2.02 -33.21 -6.15
CA PHE A 370 -2.30 -32.89 -4.75
C PHE A 370 -2.31 -34.17 -3.93
N ASN A 371 -1.30 -34.33 -3.07
CA ASN A 371 -1.17 -35.48 -2.17
C ASN A 371 -2.04 -35.28 -0.94
N HIS A 372 -2.89 -36.28 -0.63
CA HIS A 372 -3.81 -36.23 0.52
C HIS A 372 -3.95 -37.58 1.25
N GLY A 373 -3.11 -38.55 0.88
CA GLY A 373 -2.99 -39.84 1.53
C GLY A 373 -4.27 -40.66 1.47
N LYS A 374 -4.78 -41.04 2.64
CA LYS A 374 -5.90 -41.99 2.79
C LYS A 374 -7.29 -41.38 2.57
N LEU A 375 -7.40 -40.08 2.25
CA LEU A 375 -8.70 -39.46 1.95
C LEU A 375 -9.36 -40.01 0.67
N GLY A 376 -8.58 -40.58 -0.25
CA GLY A 376 -9.13 -41.19 -1.45
C GLY A 376 -9.74 -40.16 -2.42
N ASN A 377 -10.68 -40.59 -3.25
CA ASN A 377 -11.25 -39.72 -4.30
C ASN A 377 -12.04 -38.55 -3.70
N ILE A 378 -11.59 -37.33 -3.93
CA ILE A 378 -12.19 -36.12 -3.34
C ILE A 378 -13.61 -35.86 -3.89
N LYS A 379 -13.94 -36.36 -5.08
CA LYS A 379 -15.30 -36.27 -5.65
C LYS A 379 -16.39 -36.90 -4.76
N ASN A 380 -16.00 -37.77 -3.83
CA ASN A 380 -16.93 -38.45 -2.93
C ASN A 380 -17.42 -37.55 -1.77
N TYR A 381 -16.87 -36.34 -1.61
CA TYR A 381 -17.23 -35.42 -0.54
C TYR A 381 -18.01 -34.24 -1.13
N ALA A 382 -19.25 -34.02 -0.66
CA ALA A 382 -20.11 -32.96 -1.18
C ALA A 382 -19.75 -31.58 -0.60
N SER A 383 -18.97 -31.52 0.47
CA SER A 383 -18.59 -30.26 1.11
C SER A 383 -17.21 -30.30 1.77
N ARG A 384 -16.60 -29.12 1.97
CA ARG A 384 -15.35 -28.96 2.75
C ARG A 384 -15.47 -29.57 4.16
N LYS A 385 -16.64 -29.45 4.79
CA LYS A 385 -16.89 -30.01 6.14
C LYS A 385 -16.81 -31.53 6.15
N GLU A 386 -17.26 -32.20 5.10
CA GLU A 386 -17.17 -33.66 4.99
C GLU A 386 -15.72 -34.14 4.86
N ILE A 387 -14.89 -33.42 4.09
CA ILE A 387 -13.45 -33.67 4.01
C ILE A 387 -12.81 -33.52 5.39
N TRP A 388 -13.16 -32.47 6.15
CA TRP A 388 -12.63 -32.26 7.50
C TRP A 388 -13.02 -33.38 8.47
N ASN A 389 -14.27 -33.81 8.45
CA ASN A 389 -14.78 -34.88 9.30
C ASN A 389 -14.10 -36.21 8.96
N SER A 390 -13.99 -36.53 7.67
CA SER A 390 -13.30 -37.73 7.19
C SER A 390 -11.82 -37.71 7.56
N TYR A 391 -11.13 -36.57 7.44
CA TYR A 391 -9.75 -36.40 7.87
C TYR A 391 -9.57 -36.71 9.37
N ARG A 392 -10.44 -36.19 10.23
CA ARG A 392 -10.39 -36.48 11.69
C ARG A 392 -10.54 -37.96 11.97
N GLN A 393 -11.47 -38.64 11.28
CA GLN A 393 -11.73 -40.06 11.48
C GLN A 393 -10.56 -40.93 11.00
N ILE A 394 -10.06 -40.69 9.78
CA ILE A 394 -9.01 -41.50 9.14
C ILE A 394 -7.67 -41.38 9.88
N TYR A 395 -7.31 -40.17 10.30
CA TYR A 395 -6.01 -39.89 10.93
C TYR A 395 -6.09 -39.81 12.46
N ARG A 396 -7.27 -39.98 13.07
CA ARG A 396 -7.52 -39.79 14.52
C ARG A 396 -6.96 -38.46 15.04
N ALA A 397 -7.00 -37.43 14.19
CA ALA A 397 -6.34 -36.15 14.44
C ALA A 397 -7.20 -35.21 15.30
N LYS A 398 -6.61 -34.61 16.35
CA LYS A 398 -7.26 -33.58 17.19
C LYS A 398 -7.43 -32.24 16.46
N LYS A 399 -6.56 -31.94 15.49
CA LYS A 399 -6.60 -30.72 14.65
C LYS A 399 -6.65 -31.12 13.17
N VAL A 400 -7.41 -30.36 12.37
CA VAL A 400 -7.53 -30.55 10.92
C VAL A 400 -6.72 -29.47 10.21
N PRO A 401 -5.94 -29.82 9.18
CA PRO A 401 -5.27 -28.85 8.32
C PRO A 401 -6.31 -28.19 7.39
N TYR A 402 -7.01 -27.18 7.90
CA TYR A 402 -8.17 -26.56 7.23
C TYR A 402 -7.82 -25.89 5.90
N LEU A 403 -6.62 -25.33 5.77
CA LEU A 403 -6.18 -24.65 4.55
C LEU A 403 -5.91 -25.66 3.43
N GLU A 404 -5.25 -26.76 3.77
CA GLU A 404 -4.88 -27.86 2.90
C GLU A 404 -6.12 -28.62 2.42
N THR A 405 -7.02 -28.94 3.35
CA THR A 405 -8.30 -29.60 3.04
C THR A 405 -9.26 -28.70 2.25
N SER A 406 -9.23 -27.37 2.49
CA SER A 406 -9.96 -26.42 1.65
C SER A 406 -9.38 -26.40 0.23
N ALA A 407 -8.06 -26.33 0.07
CA ALA A 407 -7.41 -26.33 -1.23
C ALA A 407 -7.71 -27.60 -2.03
N LEU A 408 -7.77 -28.77 -1.38
CA LEU A 408 -8.19 -30.03 -1.99
C LEU A 408 -9.61 -29.97 -2.58
N TYR A 409 -10.55 -29.38 -1.82
CA TYR A 409 -11.91 -29.19 -2.31
C TYR A 409 -11.93 -28.29 -3.54
N GLN A 410 -11.22 -27.16 -3.50
CA GLN A 410 -11.17 -26.21 -4.62
C GLN A 410 -10.54 -26.84 -5.87
N PHE A 411 -9.46 -27.61 -5.70
CA PHE A 411 -8.81 -28.34 -6.78
C PHE A 411 -9.74 -29.37 -7.46
N CYS A 412 -10.63 -29.99 -6.69
CA CYS A 412 -11.59 -30.97 -7.18
C CYS A 412 -12.83 -30.33 -7.82
N HIS A 413 -13.45 -29.37 -7.13
CA HIS A 413 -14.80 -28.89 -7.44
C HIS A 413 -14.88 -27.46 -8.02
N GLU A 414 -13.86 -26.62 -7.84
CA GLU A 414 -13.92 -25.20 -8.25
C GLU A 414 -13.02 -24.87 -9.43
N MET A 415 -11.89 -25.56 -9.57
CA MET A 415 -10.99 -25.45 -10.72
C MET A 415 -11.59 -26.20 -11.91
N GLU A 416 -11.62 -25.57 -13.07
CA GLU A 416 -12.22 -26.08 -14.29
C GLU A 416 -11.19 -26.23 -15.41
N GLU A 417 -11.60 -26.85 -16.51
CA GLU A 417 -10.80 -26.83 -17.74
C GLU A 417 -10.74 -25.38 -18.27
N ASP A 418 -9.66 -25.04 -18.98
CA ASP A 418 -9.36 -23.69 -19.46
C ASP A 418 -9.07 -22.62 -18.41
N ASP A 419 -9.05 -22.98 -17.12
CA ASP A 419 -8.46 -22.16 -16.06
C ASP A 419 -6.94 -22.04 -16.24
N TYR A 420 -6.36 -20.95 -15.74
CA TYR A 420 -4.91 -20.73 -15.75
C TYR A 420 -4.32 -20.90 -14.36
N VAL A 421 -3.09 -21.41 -14.31
CA VAL A 421 -2.38 -21.66 -13.06
C VAL A 421 -0.94 -21.16 -13.12
N PHE A 422 -0.59 -20.34 -12.14
CA PHE A 422 0.77 -19.96 -11.82
C PHE A 422 1.34 -20.93 -10.79
N VAL A 423 2.51 -21.50 -11.06
CA VAL A 423 3.18 -22.42 -10.14
C VAL A 423 4.25 -21.68 -9.36
N LYS A 424 4.12 -21.67 -8.03
CA LYS A 424 5.06 -21.07 -7.09
C LYS A 424 5.92 -22.16 -6.43
N ASN A 425 7.23 -21.95 -6.35
CA ASN A 425 8.14 -22.82 -5.59
C ASN A 425 8.20 -22.42 -4.10
N ASN A 426 8.98 -23.17 -3.31
CA ASN A 426 9.19 -22.93 -1.88
C ASN A 426 10.12 -21.74 -1.57
N LYS A 427 10.76 -21.14 -2.58
CA LYS A 427 11.64 -19.97 -2.49
C LYS A 427 10.96 -18.69 -2.95
N GLU A 428 9.62 -18.67 -2.93
CA GLU A 428 8.84 -17.48 -3.25
C GLU A 428 8.96 -17.01 -4.71
N GLN A 429 9.28 -17.93 -5.64
CA GLN A 429 9.40 -17.65 -7.07
C GLN A 429 8.28 -18.33 -7.86
N ILE A 430 7.82 -17.69 -8.93
CA ILE A 430 6.98 -18.36 -9.93
C ILE A 430 7.89 -19.11 -10.90
N ILE A 431 7.55 -20.35 -11.21
CA ILE A 431 8.33 -21.21 -12.11
C ILE A 431 7.62 -21.53 -13.42
N GLY A 432 6.30 -21.31 -13.49
CA GLY A 432 5.56 -21.53 -14.73
C GLY A 432 4.14 -21.00 -14.70
N LEU A 433 3.62 -20.72 -15.89
CA LEU A 433 2.22 -20.43 -16.19
C LEU A 433 1.72 -21.50 -17.15
N GLY A 434 0.60 -22.13 -16.82
CA GLY A 434 -0.04 -23.12 -17.68
C GLY A 434 -1.56 -23.03 -17.65
N ARG A 435 -2.19 -23.67 -18.63
CA ARG A 435 -3.64 -23.82 -18.77
C ARG A 435 -4.06 -25.23 -18.35
N VAL A 436 -5.12 -25.35 -17.56
CA VAL A 436 -5.70 -26.64 -17.18
C VAL A 436 -6.39 -27.26 -18.40
N CYS A 437 -5.95 -28.44 -18.81
CA CYS A 437 -6.45 -29.11 -20.01
C CYS A 437 -7.13 -30.46 -19.71
N SER A 438 -7.50 -30.70 -18.44
CA SER A 438 -8.26 -31.88 -18.05
C SER A 438 -9.18 -31.63 -16.86
N PRO A 439 -10.23 -32.46 -16.70
CA PRO A 439 -11.02 -32.45 -15.48
C PRO A 439 -10.20 -33.03 -14.31
N TYR A 440 -10.74 -32.94 -13.09
CA TYR A 440 -10.18 -33.63 -11.93
C TYR A 440 -10.14 -35.13 -12.16
N MET A 441 -8.95 -35.72 -11.98
CA MET A 441 -8.72 -37.16 -12.05
C MET A 441 -8.14 -37.71 -10.74
N PHE A 442 -8.51 -38.94 -10.43
CA PHE A 442 -8.01 -39.70 -9.29
C PHE A 442 -7.78 -41.15 -9.71
N PRO A 443 -6.53 -41.64 -9.72
CA PRO A 443 -6.21 -43.02 -10.03
C PRO A 443 -6.74 -44.00 -8.98
N LYS A 444 -7.09 -45.22 -9.39
CA LYS A 444 -7.63 -46.26 -8.49
C LYS A 444 -6.53 -47.14 -7.88
N PHE A 445 -5.55 -46.54 -7.19
CA PHE A 445 -4.59 -47.27 -6.36
C PHE A 445 -4.39 -46.60 -4.97
N PRO A 446 -3.90 -47.32 -3.96
CA PRO A 446 -3.82 -46.80 -2.59
C PRO A 446 -2.99 -45.52 -2.50
N ASN A 447 -3.52 -44.52 -1.77
CA ASN A 447 -2.88 -43.21 -1.56
C ASN A 447 -2.54 -42.43 -2.84
N SER A 448 -3.27 -42.67 -3.94
CA SER A 448 -3.06 -41.92 -5.19
C SER A 448 -3.20 -40.41 -4.98
N PRO A 449 -2.36 -39.58 -5.62
CA PRO A 449 -2.60 -38.16 -5.69
C PRO A 449 -3.86 -37.85 -6.52
N SER A 450 -4.56 -36.78 -6.15
CA SER A 450 -5.44 -36.09 -7.09
C SER A 450 -4.60 -35.41 -8.15
N PHE A 451 -4.99 -35.43 -9.43
CA PHE A 451 -4.24 -34.71 -10.45
C PHE A 451 -5.10 -34.08 -11.56
N ARG A 452 -4.50 -33.09 -12.23
CA ARG A 452 -5.00 -32.44 -13.45
C ARG A 452 -3.84 -32.24 -14.42
N LYS A 453 -4.11 -32.36 -15.72
CA LYS A 453 -3.12 -32.08 -16.78
C LYS A 453 -3.07 -30.58 -17.05
N ILE A 454 -1.87 -30.09 -17.28
CA ILE A 454 -1.56 -28.70 -17.58
C ILE A 454 -0.82 -28.64 -18.91
N GLU A 455 -1.29 -27.74 -19.77
CA GLU A 455 -0.55 -27.28 -20.93
C GLU A 455 0.26 -26.04 -20.54
N TRP A 456 1.59 -26.16 -20.49
CA TRP A 456 2.46 -25.05 -20.10
C TRP A 456 2.56 -24.01 -21.22
N ILE A 457 2.31 -22.75 -20.87
CA ILE A 457 2.37 -21.60 -21.78
C ILE A 457 3.75 -20.93 -21.69
N ARG A 458 4.25 -20.79 -20.46
CA ARG A 458 5.57 -20.24 -20.14
C ARG A 458 6.16 -21.00 -18.96
N THR A 459 7.44 -21.34 -19.05
CA THR A 459 8.23 -21.98 -17.99
C THR A 459 9.52 -21.20 -17.80
N GLY A 460 9.96 -21.01 -16.57
CA GLY A 460 11.09 -20.13 -16.25
C GLY A 460 11.29 -20.01 -14.75
N THR A 461 11.96 -18.98 -14.29
CA THR A 461 12.03 -18.66 -12.85
C THR A 461 11.98 -17.17 -12.68
N TRP A 462 10.88 -16.69 -12.08
CA TRP A 462 10.61 -15.29 -11.86
C TRP A 462 10.51 -15.04 -10.36
N THR A 463 11.46 -14.26 -9.83
CA THR A 463 11.39 -13.79 -8.45
C THR A 463 10.28 -12.75 -8.35
N VAL A 464 9.27 -13.05 -7.55
CA VAL A 464 8.14 -12.15 -7.33
C VAL A 464 8.24 -11.52 -5.95
N SER A 465 8.13 -10.19 -5.86
CA SER A 465 8.22 -9.44 -4.61
C SER A 465 6.84 -8.94 -4.17
N GLY A 466 6.54 -9.05 -2.87
CA GLY A 466 5.26 -8.60 -2.29
C GLY A 466 4.24 -9.71 -2.03
N MET A 467 3.00 -9.30 -1.69
CA MET A 467 1.89 -10.00 -1.00
C MET A 467 1.40 -11.38 -1.55
N LEU A 468 2.13 -12.04 -2.44
CA LEU A 468 1.79 -13.36 -3.00
C LEU A 468 2.09 -14.53 -2.05
N PHE A 469 2.49 -14.24 -0.82
CA PHE A 469 2.85 -15.23 0.20
C PHE A 469 1.64 -15.69 1.00
N SER A 470 0.67 -16.28 0.30
CA SER A 470 -0.28 -17.17 0.95
C SER A 470 0.42 -18.47 1.33
N LYS A 471 0.25 -18.91 2.58
CA LYS A 471 0.60 -20.27 3.02
C LYS A 471 -0.34 -21.34 2.42
N LYS A 472 -1.39 -20.93 1.70
CA LYS A 472 -2.33 -21.84 1.05
C LYS A 472 -1.67 -22.50 -0.16
N HIS A 473 -1.86 -23.81 -0.28
CA HIS A 473 -1.41 -24.58 -1.44
C HIS A 473 -2.04 -24.16 -2.75
N LEU A 474 -3.29 -23.74 -2.71
CA LEU A 474 -4.04 -23.31 -3.88
C LEU A 474 -4.84 -22.06 -3.51
N VAL A 475 -4.76 -21.04 -4.37
CA VAL A 475 -5.47 -19.78 -4.18
C VAL A 475 -6.10 -19.36 -5.50
N ASN A 476 -7.40 -19.09 -5.48
CA ASN A 476 -8.06 -18.41 -6.59
C ASN A 476 -7.74 -16.91 -6.51
N ILE A 477 -7.10 -16.38 -7.54
CA ILE A 477 -6.72 -14.97 -7.64
C ILE A 477 -7.52 -14.21 -8.70
N THR A 478 -8.57 -14.82 -9.27
CA THR A 478 -9.38 -14.23 -10.35
C THR A 478 -9.97 -12.88 -9.96
N ALA A 479 -10.44 -12.74 -8.72
CA ALA A 479 -10.99 -11.49 -8.20
C ALA A 479 -9.91 -10.48 -7.75
N ASN A 480 -8.65 -10.90 -7.71
CA ASN A 480 -7.51 -10.06 -7.35
C ASN A 480 -6.80 -9.58 -8.62
N HIS A 481 -7.45 -8.64 -9.30
CA HIS A 481 -6.99 -8.09 -10.57
C HIS A 481 -5.55 -7.53 -10.50
N LEU A 482 -5.14 -6.97 -9.36
CA LEU A 482 -3.79 -6.42 -9.15
C LEU A 482 -2.72 -7.51 -9.11
N SER A 483 -2.94 -8.59 -8.35
CA SER A 483 -2.01 -9.74 -8.32
C SER A 483 -1.97 -10.48 -9.65
N LEU A 484 -3.11 -10.57 -10.33
CA LEU A 484 -3.20 -11.20 -11.64
C LEU A 484 -2.45 -10.41 -12.72
N SER A 485 -2.67 -9.09 -12.82
CA SER A 485 -1.95 -8.22 -13.76
C SER A 485 -0.44 -8.33 -13.54
N TYR A 486 0.01 -8.18 -12.29
CA TYR A 486 1.43 -8.29 -11.95
C TYR A 486 2.08 -9.61 -12.42
N LEU A 487 1.40 -10.74 -12.19
CA LEU A 487 1.93 -12.04 -12.58
C LEU A 487 1.95 -12.22 -14.10
N LEU A 488 0.93 -11.74 -14.80
CA LEU A 488 0.89 -11.77 -16.26
C LEU A 488 1.99 -10.90 -16.87
N ASP A 489 2.19 -9.68 -16.37
CA ASP A 489 3.21 -8.75 -16.87
C ASP A 489 4.62 -9.35 -16.71
N VAL A 490 4.93 -9.89 -15.53
CA VAL A 490 6.24 -10.50 -15.24
C VAL A 490 6.54 -11.71 -16.14
N ILE A 491 5.52 -12.47 -16.52
CA ILE A 491 5.68 -13.77 -17.21
C ILE A 491 5.49 -13.65 -18.72
N LEU A 492 4.76 -12.63 -19.20
CA LEU A 492 4.46 -12.43 -20.62
C LEU A 492 5.27 -11.32 -21.29
N GLU A 493 5.79 -10.33 -20.55
CA GLU A 493 6.61 -9.22 -21.11
C GLU A 493 8.12 -9.51 -21.16
N ARG A 494 8.57 -10.65 -20.66
CA ARG A 494 9.94 -11.19 -20.84
C ARG A 494 9.88 -12.52 -21.59
#